data_AF-A0A2N5XDK1-F1
#
_entry.id   AF-A0A2N5XDK1-F1
#
_cell.length_a   1.000
_cell.length_b   1.000
_cell.length_c   1.000
_cell.angle_alpha   90.00
_cell.angle_beta   90.00
_cell.angle_gamma   90.00
#
_symmetry.space_group_name_H-M   'P 1'
#
loop_
_entity.id
_entity.type
_entity.pdbx_description
1 polymer ?
#
loop_
_entity_poly.entity_id
_entity_poly.type
_entity_poly.pdbx_seq_one_letter_code
_entity_poly.pdbx_strand_id
1 'polypeptide(L)'
;MDLDGFPRQFARTRRFSLGVPRSFTVSPDGERVLFLRSASGTDPCGLLWLYGNGRERVLAGPAEGGPVEGGGASAGVTEYAADREARTVAYVLDGSLWTVRTDGGAP
;
A
#
# COMPACT_ATOMS: atom_id res chain seq x y z
N MET A 1 24.57 15.19 18.35
CA MET A 1 23.33 14.89 17.61
C MET A 1 23.22 15.94 16.54
N ASP A 2 23.45 15.58 15.28
CA ASP A 2 23.33 16.51 14.15
C ASP A 2 21.85 16.77 13.88
N LEU A 3 21.39 17.97 14.23
CA LEU A 3 20.01 18.40 14.05
C LEU A 3 19.77 19.01 12.66
N ASP A 4 20.83 19.30 11.89
CA ASP A 4 20.71 19.92 10.57
C ASP A 4 20.14 18.93 9.53
N GLY A 5 20.28 17.63 9.78
CA GLY A 5 19.66 16.57 8.98
C GLY A 5 18.15 16.41 9.20
N PHE A 6 17.61 16.87 10.34
CA PHE A 6 16.22 16.59 10.73
C PHE A 6 15.19 17.14 9.75
N PRO A 7 15.22 18.42 9.31
CA PRO A 7 14.22 18.93 8.37
C PRO A 7 14.17 18.14 7.05
N ARG A 8 15.34 17.73 6.53
CA ARG A 8 15.43 16.90 5.31
C ARG A 8 14.86 15.51 5.55
N GLN A 9 15.20 14.86 6.66
CA GLN A 9 14.70 13.54 7.01
C GLN A 9 13.18 13.56 7.26
N PHE A 10 12.69 14.57 7.96
CA PHE A 10 11.27 14.77 8.25
C PHE A 10 10.46 14.97 6.95
N ALA A 11 10.97 15.75 6.00
CA ALA A 11 10.36 15.89 4.68
C ALA A 11 10.39 14.58 3.87
N ARG A 12 11.56 13.92 3.78
CA ARG A 12 11.76 12.69 3.00
C ARG A 12 10.88 11.53 3.44
N THR A 13 10.58 11.44 4.74
CA THR A 13 9.76 10.36 5.33
C THR A 13 8.28 10.74 5.46
N ARG A 14 7.88 11.92 4.97
CA ARG A 14 6.57 12.54 5.20
C ARG A 14 6.18 12.51 6.68
N ARG A 15 7.01 13.10 7.54
CA ARG A 15 6.83 13.10 9.00
C ARG A 15 6.86 11.68 9.59
N PHE A 16 7.74 10.82 9.07
CA PHE A 16 7.86 9.40 9.48
C PHE A 16 6.58 8.57 9.30
N SER A 17 5.74 8.94 8.32
CA SER A 17 4.49 8.21 8.03
C SER A 17 4.63 7.18 6.91
N LEU A 18 5.63 7.33 6.04
CA LEU A 18 5.94 6.31 5.04
C LEU A 18 6.34 5.01 5.75
N GLY A 19 5.92 3.87 5.20
CA GLY A 19 6.13 2.55 5.78
C GLY A 19 5.19 2.21 6.94
N VAL A 20 4.34 3.12 7.40
CA VAL A 20 3.34 2.83 8.44
C VAL A 20 2.09 2.21 7.79
N PRO A 21 1.65 1.00 8.19
CA PRO A 21 0.39 0.42 7.74
C PRO A 21 -0.82 1.29 8.07
N ARG A 22 -1.77 1.42 7.13
CA ARG A 22 -3.02 2.16 7.30
C ARG A 22 -4.17 1.48 6.55
N SER A 23 -5.41 1.96 6.77
CA SER A 23 -6.62 1.51 6.08
C SER A 23 -6.79 -0.01 6.14
N PHE A 24 -7.04 -0.55 7.34
CA PHE A 24 -7.14 -1.99 7.53
C PHE A 24 -8.52 -2.54 7.15
N THR A 25 -8.54 -3.73 6.56
CA THR A 25 -9.74 -4.59 6.45
C THR A 25 -9.37 -5.99 6.90
N VAL A 26 -10.13 -6.55 7.83
CA VAL A 26 -9.93 -7.90 8.37
C VAL A 26 -11.10 -8.76 7.94
N SER A 27 -10.83 -9.93 7.35
CA SER A 27 -11.88 -10.88 6.99
C SER A 27 -12.55 -11.44 8.26
N PRO A 28 -13.83 -11.86 8.19
CA PRO A 28 -14.54 -12.43 9.34
C PRO A 28 -13.88 -13.67 9.94
N ASP A 29 -13.19 -14.46 9.10
CA ASP A 29 -12.42 -15.65 9.50
C ASP A 29 -11.03 -15.31 10.10
N GLY A 30 -10.61 -14.05 10.05
CA GLY A 30 -9.29 -13.61 10.52
C GLY A 30 -8.10 -14.08 9.67
N GLU A 31 -8.34 -14.77 8.55
CA GLU A 31 -7.28 -15.32 7.70
C GLU A 31 -6.61 -14.29 6.79
N ARG A 32 -7.28 -13.14 6.56
CA ARG A 32 -6.84 -12.09 5.63
C ARG A 32 -6.90 -10.74 6.31
N VAL A 33 -5.77 -10.04 6.30
CA VAL A 33 -5.69 -8.64 6.70
C VAL A 33 -5.14 -7.84 5.53
N LEU A 34 -5.98 -6.98 4.95
CA LEU A 34 -5.60 -6.03 3.92
C LEU A 34 -5.19 -4.71 4.56
N PHE A 35 -4.18 -4.05 4.00
CA PHE A 35 -3.76 -2.72 4.42
C PHE A 35 -2.95 -2.02 3.33
N LEU A 36 -2.87 -0.69 3.41
CA LEU A 36 -1.98 0.11 2.59
C LEU A 36 -0.68 0.41 3.34
N ARG A 37 0.45 0.30 2.65
CA ARG A 37 1.77 0.63 3.18
C ARG A 37 2.74 0.84 2.02
N SER A 38 3.67 1.79 2.12
CA SER A 38 4.77 1.87 1.16
C SER A 38 5.83 0.79 1.40
N ALA A 39 6.71 0.55 0.42
CA ALA A 39 7.74 -0.48 0.56
C ALA A 39 8.78 -0.14 1.65
N SER A 40 9.01 1.15 1.92
CA SER A 40 9.94 1.62 2.95
C SER A 40 9.56 2.97 3.52
N GLY A 41 10.22 3.37 4.61
CA GLY A 41 10.05 4.69 5.25
C GLY A 41 10.48 5.89 4.42
N THR A 42 11.01 5.67 3.21
CA THR A 42 11.38 6.74 2.27
C THR A 42 10.81 6.54 0.88
N ASP A 43 10.03 5.48 0.67
CA ASP A 43 9.33 5.24 -0.58
C ASP A 43 7.95 5.91 -0.52
N PRO A 44 7.66 6.90 -1.39
CA PRO A 44 6.37 7.57 -1.41
C PRO A 44 5.23 6.72 -1.98
N CYS A 45 5.54 5.58 -2.61
CA CYS A 45 4.59 4.76 -3.34
C CYS A 45 3.70 3.92 -2.40
N GLY A 46 2.39 4.11 -2.47
CA GLY A 46 1.42 3.26 -1.78
C GLY A 46 1.31 1.89 -2.44
N LEU A 47 1.37 0.81 -1.64
CA LEU A 47 1.11 -0.55 -2.08
C LEU A 47 -0.04 -1.13 -1.28
N LEU A 48 -0.83 -1.99 -1.92
CA LEU A 48 -1.82 -2.82 -1.27
C LEU A 48 -1.15 -4.12 -0.81
N TRP A 49 -1.19 -4.37 0.49
CA TRP A 49 -0.63 -5.56 1.12
C TRP A 49 -1.74 -6.50 1.60
N LEU A 50 -1.40 -7.77 1.62
CA LEU A 50 -2.17 -8.82 2.28
C LEU A 50 -1.26 -9.51 3.29
N TYR A 51 -1.72 -9.60 4.53
CA TYR A 51 -1.22 -10.54 5.52
C TYR A 51 -2.16 -11.74 5.61
N GLY A 52 -1.59 -12.94 5.57
CA GLY A 52 -2.29 -14.20 5.74
C GLY A 52 -1.28 -15.33 5.90
N ASN A 53 -1.65 -16.39 6.62
CA ASN A 53 -0.76 -17.54 6.88
C ASN A 53 0.60 -17.14 7.49
N GLY A 54 0.61 -16.13 8.37
CA GLY A 54 1.82 -15.67 9.05
C GLY A 54 2.80 -14.88 8.18
N ARG A 55 2.42 -14.50 6.95
CA ARG A 55 3.30 -13.79 6.01
C ARG A 55 2.58 -12.61 5.35
N GLU A 56 3.35 -11.55 5.09
CA GLU A 56 2.91 -10.41 4.29
C GLU A 56 3.34 -10.61 2.83
N ARG A 57 2.49 -10.17 1.90
CA ARG A 57 2.82 -10.08 0.48
C ARG A 57 2.15 -8.85 -0.15
N VAL A 58 2.79 -8.29 -1.18
CA VAL A 58 2.17 -7.27 -2.02
C VAL A 58 1.08 -7.94 -2.86
N LEU A 59 -0.10 -7.32 -2.88
CA LEU A 59 -1.23 -7.76 -3.68
C LEU A 59 -1.41 -6.88 -4.92
N ALA A 60 -1.19 -5.57 -4.79
CA ALA A 60 -1.23 -4.64 -5.90
C ALA A 60 -0.35 -3.40 -5.65
N GLY A 61 0.11 -2.80 -6.74
CA GLY A 61 0.95 -1.62 -6.77
C GLY A 61 1.32 -1.28 -8.21
N PRO A 62 1.98 -0.14 -8.46
CA PRO A 62 2.62 0.09 -9.74
C PRO A 62 3.71 -0.98 -9.96
N ALA A 63 3.93 -1.36 -11.21
CA ALA A 63 4.96 -2.33 -11.57
C ALA A 63 6.34 -1.85 -11.07
N GLU A 64 7.18 -2.79 -10.63
CA GLU A 64 8.57 -2.46 -10.27
C GLU A 64 9.26 -1.77 -11.46
N GLY A 65 9.74 -0.55 -11.25
CA GLY A 65 10.41 0.24 -12.29
C GLY A 65 9.50 1.03 -13.24
N GLY A 66 8.18 1.08 -13.01
CA GLY A 66 7.29 1.98 -13.73
C GLY A 66 7.58 3.46 -13.43
N PRO A 67 7.45 4.38 -14.40
CA PRO A 67 7.76 5.78 -14.16
C PRO A 67 6.72 6.38 -13.20
N VAL A 68 7.14 6.73 -11.99
CA VAL A 68 6.36 7.59 -11.09
C VAL A 68 6.58 9.05 -11.48
N GLU A 69 6.04 9.45 -12.63
CA GLU A 69 6.09 10.84 -13.09
C GLU A 69 5.46 11.74 -12.01
N GLY A 70 6.25 12.63 -11.40
CA GLY A 70 5.76 13.65 -10.48
C GLY A 70 5.62 13.27 -8.99
N GLY A 71 6.10 12.09 -8.54
CA GLY A 71 6.48 11.80 -7.13
C GLY A 71 5.58 12.30 -5.98
N GLY A 72 4.29 12.50 -6.22
CA GLY A 72 3.34 13.12 -5.29
C GLY A 72 2.73 12.13 -4.31
N ALA A 73 1.78 12.60 -3.49
CA ALA A 73 0.99 11.74 -2.59
C ALA A 73 0.13 10.69 -3.34
N SER A 74 0.04 10.79 -4.67
CA SER A 74 -0.74 9.91 -5.55
C SER A 74 0.07 8.81 -6.24
N ALA A 75 1.36 8.64 -5.92
CA ALA A 75 2.13 7.52 -6.47
C ALA A 75 1.65 6.21 -5.82
N GLY A 76 1.06 5.32 -6.61
CA GLY A 76 0.61 4.00 -6.18
C GLY A 76 -0.84 3.94 -5.67
N VAL A 77 -1.16 2.89 -4.93
CA VAL A 77 -2.52 2.63 -4.43
C VAL A 77 -2.85 3.56 -3.28
N THR A 78 -3.85 4.43 -3.47
CA THR A 78 -4.27 5.44 -2.48
C THR A 78 -5.42 4.96 -1.60
N GLU A 79 -6.33 4.18 -2.16
CA GLU A 79 -7.55 3.68 -1.54
C GLU A 79 -7.95 2.33 -2.13
N TYR A 80 -8.66 1.53 -1.33
CA TYR A 80 -9.25 0.28 -1.76
C TYR A 80 -10.57 0.02 -1.00
N ALA A 81 -11.40 -0.84 -1.57
CA ALA A 81 -12.53 -1.47 -0.92
C ALA A 81 -12.48 -2.98 -1.16
N ALA A 82 -12.95 -3.78 -0.20
CA ALA A 82 -12.99 -5.22 -0.32
C ALA A 82 -14.42 -5.73 -0.14
N ASP A 83 -14.72 -6.91 -0.69
CA ASP A 83 -15.93 -7.64 -0.33
C ASP A 83 -15.91 -8.06 1.15
N ARG A 84 -17.04 -8.57 1.65
CA ARG A 84 -17.20 -8.97 3.05
C ARG A 84 -16.14 -10.00 3.50
N GLU A 85 -15.73 -10.90 2.62
CA GLU A 85 -14.81 -12.00 2.92
C GLU A 85 -13.33 -11.62 2.70
N ALA A 86 -13.09 -10.37 2.30
CA ALA A 86 -11.81 -9.86 1.82
C ALA A 86 -11.18 -10.77 0.74
N ARG A 87 -11.98 -11.25 -0.21
CA ARG A 87 -11.54 -12.13 -1.31
C ARG A 87 -11.35 -11.39 -2.63
N THR A 88 -12.25 -10.47 -2.94
CA THR A 88 -12.10 -9.50 -4.04
C THR A 88 -11.81 -8.13 -3.47
N VAL A 89 -10.80 -7.46 -4.03
CA VAL A 89 -10.42 -6.09 -3.66
C VAL A 89 -10.47 -5.20 -4.89
N ALA A 90 -11.21 -4.10 -4.80
CA ALA A 90 -11.20 -3.02 -5.77
C ALA A 90 -10.28 -1.89 -5.27
N TYR A 91 -9.42 -1.35 -6.13
CA TYR A 91 -8.45 -0.32 -5.76
C TYR A 91 -8.22 0.69 -6.87
N VAL A 92 -7.73 1.88 -6.51
CA VAL A 92 -7.40 2.94 -7.47
C VAL A 92 -5.88 2.99 -7.70
N LEU A 93 -5.47 3.00 -8.96
CA LEU A 93 -4.09 3.19 -9.40
C LEU A 93 -4.10 4.04 -10.67
N ASP A 94 -3.31 5.12 -10.68
CA ASP A 94 -3.17 6.06 -11.80
C ASP A 94 -4.53 6.56 -12.34
N GLY A 95 -5.45 6.87 -11.42
CA GLY A 95 -6.79 7.37 -11.72
C GLY A 95 -7.75 6.33 -12.30
N SER A 96 -7.33 5.07 -12.43
CA SER A 96 -8.15 3.96 -12.93
C SER A 96 -8.55 3.01 -11.80
N LEU A 97 -9.73 2.40 -11.94
CA LEU A 97 -10.23 1.37 -11.03
C LEU A 97 -9.79 -0.01 -11.49
N TRP A 98 -9.26 -0.79 -10.55
CA TRP A 98 -8.76 -2.14 -10.77
C TRP A 98 -9.36 -3.12 -9.76
N THR A 99 -9.34 -4.41 -10.08
CA THR A 99 -9.73 -5.49 -9.17
C THR A 99 -8.66 -6.55 -9.09
N VAL A 100 -8.51 -7.14 -7.89
CA VAL A 100 -7.57 -8.23 -7.64
C VAL A 100 -8.17 -9.22 -6.64
N ARG A 101 -7.86 -10.50 -6.83
CA ARG A 101 -8.24 -11.57 -5.93
C ARG A 101 -7.15 -11.86 -4.91
N THR A 102 -7.52 -12.03 -3.64
CA THR A 102 -6.56 -12.35 -2.57
C THR A 102 -6.01 -13.78 -2.62
N ASP A 103 -6.57 -14.65 -3.45
CA ASP A 103 -6.10 -16.01 -3.70
C ASP A 103 -5.23 -16.12 -4.97
N GLY A 104 -5.05 -15.02 -5.72
CA GLY A 104 -4.27 -15.00 -6.96
C GLY A 104 -5.03 -15.48 -8.20
N GLY A 105 -6.34 -15.74 -8.10
CA GLY A 105 -7.18 -16.02 -9.27
C GLY A 105 -7.42 -14.79 -10.16
N ALA A 106 -7.89 -15.03 -11.39
CA ALA A 106 -8.45 -13.94 -12.21
C ALA A 106 -9.66 -13.33 -11.49
N PRO A 107 -9.86 -12.00 -11.55
CA PRO A 107 -11.01 -11.35 -10.96
C PRO A 107 -12.34 -11.82 -11.57
#